data_AF-A0A1N7L9H7-F1
#
_entry.id   AF-A0A1N7L9H7-F1
#
_cell.length_a   1.000
_cell.length_b   1.000
_cell.length_c   1.000
_cell.angle_alpha   90.00
_cell.angle_beta   90.00
_cell.angle_gamma   90.00
#
_symmetry.space_group_name_H-M   'P 1'
#
loop_
_entity.id
_entity.type
_entity.pdbx_description
1 polymer ?
#
loop_
_entity_poly.entity_id
_entity_poly.type
_entity_poly.pdbx_seq_one_letter_code
_entity_poly.pdbx_strand_id
1 'polypeptide(L)'
;MANETHDAATEAAHAAAAAAGHAAESAGMPQLDFGTYPNQIFWLLVTLGAIWWVLTRIALPRISGVLADRQGTIQGDLIAAEEFKMKAREAEETYQKALADARAEAQKIVAQTRAEIQRDLDAATAAADAEIAQRADVSARRIAEIRAGALTAVDQVAREAAVAIVSALGGSPDEKAVAQAVAQRLKG
;
A
#
# COMPACT_ATOMS: atom_id res chain seq x y z
N MET A 1 -22.30 -72.04 -68.87
CA MET A 1 -22.85 -71.36 -67.68
C MET A 1 -24.15 -70.71 -68.13
N ALA A 2 -25.27 -71.37 -67.91
CA ALA A 2 -26.56 -71.08 -68.51
C ALA A 2 -27.68 -71.37 -67.50
N ASN A 3 -27.90 -70.46 -66.53
CA ASN A 3 -29.10 -70.51 -65.68
C ASN A 3 -29.50 -69.18 -64.99
N GLU A 4 -29.00 -68.01 -65.43
CA GLU A 4 -29.33 -66.72 -64.76
C GLU A 4 -30.23 -65.79 -65.60
N THR A 5 -30.66 -66.22 -66.79
CA THR A 5 -31.48 -65.38 -67.69
C THR A 5 -32.98 -65.63 -67.61
N HIS A 6 -33.46 -66.53 -66.73
CA HIS A 6 -34.90 -66.85 -66.63
C HIS A 6 -35.62 -66.21 -65.43
N ASP A 7 -34.92 -65.84 -64.35
CA ASP A 7 -35.56 -65.23 -63.16
C ASP A 7 -35.85 -63.73 -63.29
N ALA A 8 -35.04 -62.99 -64.07
CA ALA A 8 -35.27 -61.55 -64.28
C ALA A 8 -36.52 -61.25 -65.13
N ALA A 9 -36.92 -62.19 -66.01
CA ALA A 9 -38.07 -62.02 -66.89
C ALA A 9 -39.41 -62.24 -66.15
N THR A 10 -39.43 -63.12 -65.15
CA THR A 10 -40.60 -63.43 -64.33
C THR A 10 -40.88 -62.36 -63.28
N GLU A 11 -39.87 -61.76 -62.66
CA GLU A 11 -40.05 -60.62 -61.73
C GLU A 11 -40.54 -59.35 -62.45
N ALA A 12 -40.03 -59.07 -63.65
CA ALA A 12 -40.47 -57.95 -64.47
C ALA A 12 -41.95 -58.10 -64.92
N ALA A 13 -42.38 -59.32 -65.21
CA ALA A 13 -43.77 -59.61 -65.56
C ALA A 13 -44.74 -59.43 -64.38
N HIS A 14 -44.33 -59.77 -63.16
CA HIS A 14 -45.13 -59.56 -61.95
C HIS A 14 -45.24 -58.08 -61.54
N ALA A 15 -44.17 -57.30 -61.70
CA ALA A 15 -44.20 -55.86 -61.46
C ALA A 15 -45.08 -55.10 -62.49
N ALA A 16 -45.07 -55.54 -63.74
CA ALA A 16 -45.91 -54.97 -64.80
C ALA A 16 -47.41 -55.32 -64.62
N ALA A 17 -47.74 -56.51 -64.11
CA ALA A 17 -49.12 -56.93 -63.87
C ALA A 17 -49.80 -56.16 -62.71
N ALA A 18 -49.04 -55.78 -61.67
CA ALA A 18 -49.56 -55.00 -60.55
C ALA A 18 -49.88 -53.53 -60.93
N ALA A 19 -49.20 -52.99 -61.94
CA ALA A 19 -49.38 -51.61 -62.41
C ALA A 19 -50.56 -51.45 -63.39
N ALA A 20 -51.07 -52.53 -63.97
CA ALA A 20 -52.07 -52.48 -65.05
C ALA A 20 -53.55 -52.45 -64.56
N GLY A 21 -53.80 -52.52 -63.25
CA GLY A 21 -55.15 -52.70 -62.68
C GLY A 21 -55.96 -51.45 -62.34
N HIS A 22 -55.40 -50.23 -62.44
CA HIS A 22 -56.10 -49.01 -61.99
C HIS A 22 -56.06 -47.86 -63.01
N ALA A 23 -56.16 -48.18 -64.30
CA ALA A 23 -56.25 -47.19 -65.37
C ALA A 23 -57.67 -47.13 -65.96
N ALA A 24 -58.62 -46.57 -65.21
CA ALA A 24 -59.91 -46.13 -65.79
C ALA A 24 -60.67 -45.15 -64.88
N GLU A 25 -60.23 -43.89 -64.80
CA GLU A 25 -61.11 -42.72 -64.96
C GLU A 25 -60.28 -41.43 -65.03
N SER A 26 -60.79 -40.46 -65.78
CA SER A 26 -60.10 -39.24 -66.20
C SER A 26 -59.49 -38.39 -65.07
N ALA A 27 -58.19 -38.10 -65.12
CA ALA A 27 -57.60 -36.91 -64.50
C ALA A 27 -56.23 -36.63 -65.11
N GLY A 28 -55.79 -35.36 -65.07
CA GLY A 28 -54.53 -34.87 -65.63
C GLY A 28 -53.28 -35.54 -65.03
N MET A 29 -52.09 -34.96 -65.29
CA MET A 29 -50.80 -35.47 -64.79
C MET A 29 -50.94 -36.11 -63.40
N PRO A 30 -50.44 -37.33 -63.17
CA PRO A 30 -50.69 -38.09 -61.93
C PRO A 30 -50.32 -37.35 -60.63
N GLN A 31 -49.56 -36.26 -60.69
CA GLN A 31 -49.32 -35.32 -59.58
C GLN A 31 -50.52 -34.43 -59.17
N LEU A 32 -51.53 -34.28 -60.03
CA LEU A 32 -52.70 -33.40 -59.85
C LEU A 32 -53.99 -34.21 -59.62
N ASP A 33 -53.85 -35.46 -59.18
CA ASP A 33 -55.00 -36.25 -58.72
C ASP A 33 -55.43 -35.80 -57.32
N PHE A 34 -56.45 -34.93 -57.29
CA PHE A 34 -57.06 -34.39 -56.08
C PHE A 34 -57.70 -35.45 -55.16
N GLY A 35 -57.88 -36.69 -55.63
CA GLY A 35 -58.37 -37.81 -54.80
C GLY A 35 -57.40 -38.20 -53.67
N THR A 36 -56.09 -37.95 -53.84
CA THR A 36 -55.06 -38.31 -52.85
C THR A 36 -54.78 -37.20 -51.82
N TYR A 37 -55.22 -35.97 -52.09
CA TYR A 37 -54.94 -34.78 -51.29
C TYR A 37 -55.50 -34.86 -49.87
N PRO A 38 -56.74 -35.35 -49.62
CA PRO A 38 -57.27 -35.45 -48.26
C PRO A 38 -56.40 -36.34 -47.34
N ASN A 39 -55.88 -37.44 -47.85
CA ASN A 39 -54.99 -38.34 -47.08
C ASN A 39 -53.63 -37.68 -46.80
N GLN A 40 -53.05 -37.00 -47.78
CA GLN A 40 -51.80 -36.24 -47.59
C GLN A 40 -51.98 -35.10 -46.58
N ILE A 41 -53.08 -34.34 -46.67
CA ILE A 41 -53.41 -33.26 -45.74
C ILE A 41 -53.64 -33.81 -44.32
N PHE A 42 -54.33 -34.94 -44.18
CA PHE A 42 -54.52 -35.59 -42.89
C PHE A 42 -53.17 -35.92 -42.22
N TRP A 43 -52.27 -36.61 -42.93
CA TRP A 43 -50.94 -36.94 -42.40
C TRP A 43 -50.07 -35.70 -42.18
N LEU A 44 -50.20 -34.67 -43.02
CA LEU A 44 -49.52 -33.40 -42.81
C LEU A 44 -49.96 -32.77 -41.49
N LEU A 45 -51.27 -32.70 -41.21
CA LEU A 45 -51.77 -32.16 -39.95
C LEU A 45 -51.35 -33.01 -38.75
N VAL A 46 -51.37 -34.34 -38.87
CA VAL A 46 -50.92 -35.25 -37.81
C VAL A 46 -49.43 -35.06 -37.52
N THR A 47 -48.59 -35.04 -38.55
CA THR A 47 -47.13 -34.86 -38.38
C THR A 47 -46.77 -33.47 -37.90
N LEU A 48 -47.45 -32.42 -38.39
CA LEU A 48 -47.31 -31.05 -37.91
C LEU A 48 -47.70 -30.94 -36.43
N GLY A 49 -48.82 -31.54 -36.03
CA GLY A 49 -49.26 -31.60 -34.63
C GLY A 49 -48.28 -32.35 -33.73
N ALA A 50 -47.73 -33.47 -34.21
CA ALA A 50 -46.70 -34.22 -33.48
C ALA A 50 -45.40 -33.40 -33.30
N ILE A 51 -44.91 -32.75 -34.37
CA ILE A 51 -43.73 -31.87 -34.29
C ILE A 51 -44.01 -30.68 -33.36
N TRP A 52 -45.17 -30.04 -33.47
CA TRP A 52 -45.56 -28.92 -32.61
C TRP A 52 -45.60 -29.32 -31.13
N TRP A 53 -46.14 -30.51 -30.83
CA TRP A 53 -46.17 -31.05 -29.47
C TRP A 53 -44.76 -31.32 -28.94
N VAL A 54 -43.87 -31.93 -29.74
CA VAL A 54 -42.47 -32.17 -29.38
C VAL A 54 -41.72 -30.85 -29.15
N LEU A 55 -41.88 -29.88 -30.03
CA LEU A 55 -41.21 -28.58 -29.89
C LEU A 55 -41.67 -27.86 -28.62
N THR A 56 -42.98 -27.80 -28.39
CA THR A 56 -43.56 -27.09 -27.25
C THR A 56 -43.22 -27.78 -25.93
N ARG A 57 -43.25 -29.11 -25.89
CA ARG A 57 -43.12 -29.86 -24.64
C ARG A 57 -41.69 -30.28 -24.30
N ILE A 58 -40.80 -30.38 -25.29
CA ILE A 58 -39.44 -30.93 -25.12
C ILE A 58 -38.37 -29.94 -25.56
N ALA A 59 -38.46 -29.38 -26.77
CA ALA A 59 -37.39 -28.53 -27.29
C ALA A 59 -37.32 -27.16 -26.60
N LEU A 60 -38.45 -26.44 -26.53
CA LEU A 60 -38.51 -25.11 -25.91
C LEU A 60 -38.15 -25.14 -24.41
N PRO A 61 -38.64 -26.08 -23.59
CA PRO A 61 -38.27 -26.15 -22.17
C PRO A 61 -36.79 -26.43 -21.93
N ARG A 62 -36.14 -27.20 -22.82
CA ARG A 62 -34.69 -27.44 -22.72
C ARG A 62 -33.88 -26.19 -23.03
N ILE A 63 -34.26 -25.44 -24.06
CA ILE A 63 -33.59 -24.18 -24.42
C ILE A 63 -33.79 -23.13 -23.33
N SER A 64 -34.99 -23.02 -22.76
CA SER A 64 -35.24 -22.10 -21.64
C SER A 64 -34.43 -22.46 -20.39
N GLY A 65 -34.23 -23.76 -20.11
CA GLY A 65 -33.38 -24.21 -19.00
C GLY A 65 -31.93 -23.73 -19.16
N VAL A 66 -31.32 -23.96 -20.33
CA VAL A 66 -29.94 -23.51 -20.60
C VAL A 66 -29.81 -21.99 -20.51
N LEU A 67 -30.82 -21.24 -20.99
CA LEU A 67 -30.79 -19.78 -20.91
C LEU A 67 -30.93 -19.30 -19.47
N ALA A 68 -31.81 -19.91 -18.67
CA ALA A 68 -31.97 -19.61 -17.26
C ALA A 68 -30.70 -19.93 -16.46
N ASP A 69 -30.06 -21.07 -16.72
CA ASP A 69 -28.78 -21.44 -16.08
C ASP A 69 -27.70 -20.40 -16.37
N ARG A 70 -27.54 -20.00 -17.65
CA ARG A 70 -26.58 -18.96 -18.03
C ARG A 70 -26.89 -17.61 -17.39
N GLN A 71 -28.15 -17.20 -17.38
CA GLN A 71 -28.57 -15.96 -16.71
C GLN A 71 -28.27 -16.03 -15.21
N GLY A 72 -28.53 -17.18 -14.58
CA GLY A 72 -28.21 -17.42 -13.17
C GLY A 72 -26.71 -17.31 -12.88
N THR A 73 -25.85 -17.95 -13.69
CA THR A 73 -24.39 -17.85 -13.55
C THR A 73 -23.92 -16.41 -13.74
N ILE A 74 -24.35 -15.72 -14.81
CA ILE A 74 -23.95 -14.33 -15.08
C ILE A 74 -24.37 -13.40 -13.94
N GLN A 75 -25.60 -13.56 -13.43
CA GLN A 75 -26.10 -12.77 -12.32
C GLN A 75 -25.33 -13.05 -11.02
N GLY A 76 -25.01 -14.31 -10.76
CA GLY A 76 -24.16 -14.71 -9.62
C GLY A 76 -22.76 -14.12 -9.70
N ASP A 77 -22.13 -14.19 -10.88
CA ASP A 77 -20.80 -13.63 -11.14
C ASP A 77 -20.82 -12.10 -11.01
N LEU A 78 -21.87 -11.44 -11.47
CA LEU A 78 -22.04 -9.99 -11.32
C LEU A 78 -22.16 -9.57 -9.86
N ILE A 79 -22.99 -10.27 -9.08
CA ILE A 79 -23.14 -10.01 -7.64
C ILE A 79 -21.81 -10.23 -6.91
N ALA A 80 -21.10 -11.32 -7.20
CA ALA A 80 -19.80 -11.59 -6.62
C ALA A 80 -18.77 -10.50 -6.98
N ALA A 81 -18.75 -10.04 -8.23
CA ALA A 81 -17.88 -8.96 -8.68
C ALA A 81 -18.20 -7.63 -7.98
N GLU A 82 -19.48 -7.31 -7.81
CA GLU A 82 -19.93 -6.13 -7.07
C GLU A 82 -19.54 -6.21 -5.59
N GLU A 83 -19.71 -7.37 -4.95
CA GLU A 83 -19.30 -7.61 -3.57
C GLU A 83 -17.78 -7.46 -3.40
N PHE A 84 -16.98 -8.05 -4.30
CA PHE A 84 -15.52 -7.87 -4.26
C PHE A 84 -15.11 -6.42 -4.49
N LYS A 85 -15.79 -5.70 -5.38
CA LYS A 85 -15.53 -4.27 -5.62
C LYS A 85 -15.86 -3.43 -4.38
N MET A 86 -16.95 -3.74 -3.68
CA MET A 86 -17.32 -3.07 -2.44
C MET A 86 -16.29 -3.35 -1.33
N LYS A 87 -15.92 -4.62 -1.13
CA LYS A 87 -14.87 -5.00 -0.16
C LYS A 87 -13.52 -4.34 -0.47
N ALA A 88 -13.14 -4.26 -1.74
CA ALA A 88 -11.91 -3.60 -2.15
C ALA A 88 -11.93 -2.10 -1.83
N ARG A 89 -13.06 -1.42 -2.07
CA ARG A 89 -13.23 0.01 -1.73
C ARG A 89 -13.19 0.25 -0.23
N GLU A 90 -13.86 -0.58 0.56
CA GLU A 90 -13.85 -0.49 2.02
C GLU A 90 -12.46 -0.74 2.60
N ALA A 91 -11.73 -1.73 2.05
CA ALA A 91 -10.35 -2.00 2.42
C ALA A 91 -9.42 -0.84 2.03
N GLU A 92 -9.60 -0.24 0.86
CA GLU A 92 -8.85 0.93 0.42
C GLU A 92 -9.10 2.14 1.33
N GLU A 93 -10.37 2.43 1.68
CA GLU A 93 -10.72 3.51 2.59
C GLU A 93 -10.11 3.30 3.98
N THR A 94 -10.21 2.08 4.52
CA THR A 94 -9.61 1.71 5.81
C THR A 94 -8.09 1.84 5.78
N TYR A 95 -7.44 1.39 4.71
CA TYR A 95 -6.00 1.53 4.52
C TYR A 95 -5.57 2.99 4.44
N GLN A 96 -6.29 3.81 3.66
CA GLN A 96 -5.99 5.25 3.53
C GLN A 96 -6.18 5.98 4.86
N LYS A 97 -7.22 5.64 5.62
CA LYS A 97 -7.44 6.16 6.96
C LYS A 97 -6.31 5.77 7.90
N ALA A 98 -5.94 4.50 7.95
CA ALA A 98 -4.82 4.03 8.78
C ALA A 98 -3.50 4.71 8.40
N LEU A 99 -3.26 4.95 7.11
CA LEU A 99 -2.07 5.67 6.63
C LEU A 99 -2.08 7.14 7.05
N ALA A 100 -3.24 7.81 7.00
CA ALA A 100 -3.40 9.19 7.45
C ALA A 100 -3.19 9.30 8.97
N ASP A 101 -3.80 8.40 9.75
CA ASP A 101 -3.68 8.34 11.21
C ASP A 101 -2.22 8.08 11.62
N ALA A 102 -1.54 7.11 10.99
CA ALA A 102 -0.13 6.82 11.25
C ALA A 102 0.78 8.01 10.92
N ARG A 103 0.50 8.75 9.83
CA ARG A 103 1.26 9.97 9.49
C ARG A 103 1.03 11.08 10.51
N ALA A 104 -0.22 11.27 10.96
CA ALA A 104 -0.55 12.26 11.98
C ALA A 104 0.11 11.92 13.33
N GLU A 105 0.10 10.64 13.72
CA GLU A 105 0.76 10.17 14.93
C GLU A 105 2.28 10.31 14.85
N ALA A 106 2.90 9.96 13.73
CA ALA A 106 4.33 10.18 13.52
C ALA A 106 4.70 11.67 13.63
N GLN A 107 3.92 12.57 13.02
CA GLN A 107 4.14 14.01 13.15
C GLN A 107 3.99 14.50 14.60
N LYS A 108 2.99 13.98 15.32
CA LYS A 108 2.78 14.29 16.74
C LYS A 108 3.96 13.84 17.60
N ILE A 109 4.46 12.61 17.40
CA ILE A 109 5.63 12.09 18.09
C ILE A 109 6.84 12.96 17.80
N VAL A 110 7.12 13.29 16.53
CA VAL A 110 8.24 14.16 16.16
C VAL A 110 8.14 15.53 16.83
N ALA A 111 6.94 16.13 16.89
CA ALA A 111 6.74 17.41 17.55
C ALA A 111 6.96 17.32 19.07
N GLN A 112 6.43 16.29 19.72
CA GLN A 112 6.59 16.04 21.15
C GLN A 112 8.07 15.81 21.51
N THR A 113 8.75 14.91 20.79
CA THR A 113 10.16 14.62 21.00
C THR A 113 11.04 15.84 20.78
N ARG A 114 10.75 16.69 19.77
CA ARG A 114 11.48 17.95 19.57
C ARG A 114 11.28 18.91 20.75
N ALA A 115 10.07 19.02 21.27
CA ALA A 115 9.78 19.87 22.42
C ALA A 115 10.46 19.37 23.70
N GLU A 116 10.51 18.05 23.91
CA GLU A 116 11.21 17.41 25.02
C GLU A 116 12.72 17.62 24.90
N ILE A 117 13.32 17.34 23.74
CA ILE A 117 14.75 17.57 23.49
C ILE A 117 15.11 19.04 23.72
N GLN A 118 14.28 19.98 23.25
CA GLN A 118 14.56 21.40 23.47
C GLN A 118 14.53 21.76 24.96
N ARG A 119 13.56 21.25 25.72
CA ARG A 119 13.50 21.47 27.17
C ARG A 119 14.72 20.90 27.88
N ASP A 120 15.13 19.69 27.52
CA ASP A 120 16.31 19.04 28.12
C ASP A 120 17.60 19.78 27.77
N LEU A 121 17.70 20.26 26.53
CA LEU A 121 18.82 21.09 26.07
C LEU A 121 18.87 22.40 26.87
N ASP A 122 17.77 23.12 26.99
CA ASP A 122 17.70 24.38 27.72
C ASP A 122 18.08 24.19 29.20
N ALA A 123 17.62 23.09 29.82
CA ALA A 123 17.98 22.74 31.20
C ALA A 123 19.46 22.39 31.35
N ALA A 124 20.02 21.61 30.43
CA ALA A 124 21.44 21.25 30.43
C ALA A 124 22.33 22.47 30.20
N THR A 125 21.96 23.36 29.28
CA THR A 125 22.67 24.63 29.03
C THR A 125 22.63 25.53 30.26
N ALA A 126 21.47 25.71 30.89
CA ALA A 126 21.36 26.51 32.11
C ALA A 126 22.22 25.95 33.27
N ALA A 127 22.26 24.62 33.42
CA ALA A 127 23.11 23.97 34.42
C ALA A 127 24.60 24.16 34.11
N ALA A 128 25.01 24.01 32.84
CA ALA A 128 26.37 24.23 32.41
C ALA A 128 26.81 25.69 32.63
N ASP A 129 25.96 26.66 32.29
CA ASP A 129 26.24 28.08 32.50
C ASP A 129 26.40 28.41 33.99
N ALA A 130 25.57 27.83 34.85
CA ALA A 130 25.69 28.00 36.30
C ALA A 130 27.01 27.41 36.84
N GLU A 131 27.42 26.23 36.36
CA GLU A 131 28.69 25.62 36.74
C GLU A 131 29.90 26.44 36.26
N ILE A 132 29.84 26.92 35.01
CA ILE A 132 30.88 27.78 34.44
C ILE A 132 31.00 29.07 35.26
N ALA A 133 29.88 29.70 35.63
CA ALA A 133 29.87 30.90 36.46
C ALA A 133 30.53 30.66 37.83
N GLN A 134 30.18 29.55 38.51
CA GLN A 134 30.83 29.19 39.78
C GLN A 134 32.34 28.95 39.63
N ARG A 135 32.75 28.23 38.58
CA ARG A 135 34.19 27.97 38.32
C ARG A 135 34.93 29.27 38.00
N ALA A 136 34.30 30.20 37.28
CA ALA A 136 34.85 31.51 37.00
C ALA A 136 35.06 32.33 38.28
N ASP A 137 34.07 32.34 39.18
CA ASP A 137 34.16 33.01 40.47
C ASP A 137 35.27 32.44 41.37
N VAL A 138 35.37 31.11 41.46
CA VAL A 138 36.43 30.44 42.22
C VAL A 138 37.81 30.77 41.64
N SER A 139 37.93 30.75 40.31
CA SER A 139 39.17 31.09 39.63
C SER A 139 39.56 32.55 39.84
N ALA A 140 38.59 33.48 39.78
CA ALA A 140 38.80 34.90 40.03
C ALA A 140 39.30 35.16 41.46
N ARG A 141 38.70 34.50 42.47
CA ARG A 141 39.16 34.57 43.86
C ARG A 141 40.58 34.06 44.03
N ARG A 142 40.89 32.89 43.44
CA ARG A 142 42.24 32.31 43.48
C ARG A 142 43.28 33.20 42.81
N ILE A 143 42.94 33.83 41.69
CA ILE A 143 43.82 34.81 41.02
C ILE A 143 44.03 36.03 41.91
N ALA A 144 42.99 36.53 42.58
CA ALA A 144 43.11 37.65 43.50
C ALA A 144 44.01 37.32 44.71
N GLU A 145 43.87 36.13 45.29
CA GLU A 145 44.73 35.63 46.37
C GLU A 145 46.20 35.51 45.92
N ILE A 146 46.45 34.90 44.76
CA ILE A 146 47.81 34.78 44.20
C ILE A 146 48.41 36.17 43.96
N ARG A 147 47.61 37.11 43.42
CA ARG A 147 48.06 38.50 43.19
C ARG A 147 48.42 39.19 44.49
N ALA A 148 47.60 39.04 45.54
CA ALA A 148 47.88 39.61 46.86
C ALA A 148 49.15 39.00 47.47
N GLY A 149 49.30 37.67 47.42
CA GLY A 149 50.49 36.97 47.91
C GLY A 149 51.77 37.37 47.15
N ALA A 150 51.68 37.51 45.82
CA ALA A 150 52.79 37.96 44.99
C ALA A 150 53.22 39.39 45.34
N LEU A 151 52.28 40.30 45.60
CA LEU A 151 52.61 41.67 46.04
C LEU A 151 53.35 41.68 47.38
N THR A 152 52.93 40.84 48.34
CA THR A 152 53.62 40.70 49.64
C THR A 152 55.01 40.11 49.46
N ALA A 153 55.16 39.07 48.64
CA ALA A 153 56.46 38.46 48.35
C ALA A 153 57.42 39.45 47.67
N VAL A 154 56.92 40.28 46.74
CA VAL A 154 57.72 41.34 46.10
C VAL A 154 58.16 42.38 47.12
N ASP A 155 57.29 42.83 48.04
CA ASP A 155 57.67 43.77 49.11
C ASP A 155 58.77 43.18 50.02
N GLN A 156 58.63 41.91 50.41
CA GLN A 156 59.63 41.23 51.23
C GLN A 156 60.99 41.12 50.51
N VAL A 157 61.00 40.60 49.27
CA VAL A 157 62.23 40.44 48.48
C VAL A 157 62.89 41.79 48.19
N ALA A 158 62.09 42.83 47.91
CA ALA A 158 62.62 44.18 47.68
C ALA A 158 63.30 44.76 48.94
N ARG A 159 62.73 44.54 50.14
CA ARG A 159 63.33 44.95 51.41
C ARG A 159 64.61 44.19 51.71
N GLU A 160 64.58 42.86 51.60
CA GLU A 160 65.75 42.00 51.81
C GLU A 160 66.89 42.36 50.87
N ALA A 161 66.59 42.56 49.58
CA ALA A 161 67.57 43.00 48.58
C ALA A 161 68.12 44.39 48.91
N ALA A 162 67.28 45.35 49.31
CA ALA A 162 67.73 46.70 49.67
C ALA A 162 68.65 46.69 50.90
N VAL A 163 68.32 45.93 51.95
CA VAL A 163 69.17 45.77 53.14
C VAL A 163 70.51 45.14 52.78
N ALA A 164 70.50 44.09 51.95
CA ALA A 164 71.71 43.42 51.49
C ALA A 164 72.63 44.36 50.69
N ILE A 165 72.05 45.16 49.78
CA ILE A 165 72.80 46.14 48.98
C ILE A 165 73.41 47.23 49.87
N VAL A 166 72.66 47.79 50.82
CA VAL A 166 73.17 48.83 51.75
C VAL A 166 74.31 48.30 52.60
N SER A 167 74.19 47.05 53.08
CA SER A 167 75.24 46.38 53.86
C SER A 167 76.49 46.14 53.02
N ALA A 168 76.34 45.67 51.78
CA ALA A 168 77.45 45.41 50.86
C ALA A 168 78.22 46.68 50.46
N LEU A 169 77.55 47.84 50.43
CA LEU A 169 78.14 49.14 50.15
C LEU A 169 78.78 49.82 51.38
N GLY A 170 78.82 49.12 52.53
CA GLY A 170 79.48 49.61 53.75
C GLY A 170 78.61 50.52 54.63
N GLY A 171 77.30 50.61 54.37
CA GLY A 171 76.34 51.33 55.22
C GLY A 171 75.79 50.44 56.35
N SER A 172 75.31 51.06 57.43
CA SER A 172 74.51 50.37 58.45
C SER A 172 73.03 50.52 58.10
N PRO A 173 72.31 49.44 57.73
CA PRO A 173 70.92 49.54 57.34
C PRO A 173 70.02 49.84 58.54
N ASP A 174 69.33 50.97 58.52
CA ASP A 174 68.17 51.20 59.38
C ASP A 174 66.94 50.55 58.72
N GLU A 175 66.48 49.44 59.30
CA GLU A 175 65.33 48.68 58.81
C GLU A 175 64.08 49.53 58.63
N LYS A 176 63.86 50.55 59.48
CA LYS A 176 62.68 51.42 59.38
C LYS A 176 62.78 52.38 58.19
N ALA A 177 63.96 52.93 57.95
CA ALA A 177 64.20 53.82 56.82
C ALA A 177 64.11 53.07 55.48
N VAL A 178 64.69 51.86 55.40
CA VAL A 178 64.63 51.01 54.20
C VAL A 178 63.19 50.57 53.92
N ALA A 179 62.45 50.16 54.94
CA ALA A 179 61.03 49.81 54.84
C ALA A 179 60.18 50.96 54.27
N GLN A 180 60.38 52.19 54.74
CA GLN A 180 59.66 53.36 54.24
C GLN A 180 60.01 53.72 52.80
N ALA A 181 61.31 53.65 52.44
CA ALA A 181 61.77 53.96 51.09
C ALA A 181 61.26 52.94 50.05
N VAL A 182 61.27 51.65 50.38
CA VAL A 182 60.73 50.58 49.51
C VAL A 182 59.21 50.75 49.36
N ALA A 183 58.49 51.00 50.45
CA ALA A 183 57.04 51.20 50.41
C ALA A 183 56.62 52.45 49.60
N GLN A 184 57.41 53.53 49.61
CA GLN A 184 57.17 54.69 48.74
C GLN A 184 57.38 54.35 47.26
N ARG A 185 58.38 53.52 46.94
CA ARG A 185 58.68 53.14 45.55
C ARG A 185 57.73 52.10 44.98
N LEU A 186 57.12 51.25 45.80
CA LEU A 186 56.10 50.28 45.38
C LEU A 186 54.70 50.89 45.20
N LYS A 187 54.46 52.11 45.73
CA LYS A 187 53.18 52.84 45.60
C LYS A 187 53.16 53.86 44.45
N GLY A 188 54.29 54.10 43.79
CA GLY A 188 54.41 54.97 42.61
C GLY A 188 54.27 54.17 41.32
#